data_AF-A0A9D1MRU0-F1
#
_entry.id   AF-A0A9D1MRU0-F1
#
_cell.length_a   1.000
_cell.length_b   1.000
_cell.length_c   1.000
_cell.angle_alpha   90.00
_cell.angle_beta   90.00
_cell.angle_gamma   90.00
#
_symmetry.space_group_name_H-M   'P 1'
#
loop_
_entity.id
_entity.type
_entity.pdbx_description
1 polymer ?
#
loop_
_entity_poly.entity_id
_entity_poly.type
_entity_poly.pdbx_seq_one_letter_code
_entity_poly.pdbx_strand_id
1 'polypeptide(L)'
;MKRFIFFVFAFFVLLNQSMAADSSDAKPQPEPTQPRISIFSTSTDWQGLTGMQYSEYRGKFIPSSGLVGRGLVLYYLDGFPCYGLGEGVRIWIGPNNKHDGELRLACLYAPEEIKFTWRNATRDADQAESTGMLICPVKSSGRELTIDLGDCEKGPDWSEYK
;
A
#
# COMPACT_ATOMS: atom_id res chain seq x y z
N MET A 1 16.55 68.87 36.32
CA MET A 1 17.08 69.14 34.98
C MET A 1 18.06 68.01 34.66
N LYS A 2 17.60 67.00 33.92
CA LYS A 2 17.71 66.87 32.46
C LYS A 2 19.06 66.27 32.05
N ARG A 3 18.97 65.04 31.53
CA ARG A 3 19.89 64.34 30.63
C ARG A 3 21.11 63.71 31.29
N PHE A 4 21.02 62.42 31.61
CA PHE A 4 22.09 61.43 31.29
C PHE A 4 21.54 59.98 31.31
N ILE A 5 20.26 59.81 30.97
CA ILE A 5 19.69 58.52 30.55
C ILE A 5 20.00 58.43 29.05
N PHE A 6 21.12 57.86 28.61
CA PHE A 6 21.32 57.42 27.21
C PHE A 6 22.60 56.62 26.92
N PHE A 7 23.29 56.00 27.91
CA PHE A 7 24.58 55.33 27.63
C PHE A 7 24.73 53.86 28.06
N VAL A 8 23.69 53.20 28.60
CA VAL A 8 23.79 51.78 28.97
C VAL A 8 23.02 50.84 28.03
N PHE A 9 22.18 51.37 27.14
CA PHE A 9 21.38 50.53 26.22
C PHE A 9 22.05 50.24 24.87
N ALA A 10 23.22 50.82 24.58
CA ALA A 10 23.93 50.64 23.30
C ALA A 10 25.04 49.58 23.33
N PHE A 11 25.29 48.92 24.47
CA PHE A 11 26.36 47.92 24.59
C PHE A 11 25.90 46.47 24.36
N PHE A 12 24.59 46.22 24.26
CA PHE A 12 24.05 44.86 24.04
C PHE A 12 23.63 44.56 22.59
N VAL A 13 23.68 45.55 21.68
CA VAL A 13 23.24 45.37 20.29
C VAL A 13 24.40 45.10 19.31
N LEU A 14 25.66 45.20 19.75
CA LEU A 14 26.85 45.00 18.90
C LEU A 14 27.60 43.67 19.13
N LEU A 15 27.11 42.79 20.00
CA LEU A 15 27.76 41.50 20.31
C LEU A 15 27.18 40.28 19.58
N ASN A 16 26.21 40.46 18.67
CA ASN A 16 25.53 39.34 18.01
C ASN A 16 25.74 39.23 16.49
N GLN A 17 26.71 39.94 15.92
CA GLN A 17 27.03 39.79 14.50
C GLN A 17 28.53 39.91 14.24
N SER A 18 29.25 38.78 14.30
CA SER A 18 30.42 38.45 13.46
C SER A 18 31.26 37.31 14.09
N MET A 19 30.74 36.09 14.02
CA MET A 19 31.58 34.88 13.99
C MET A 19 30.98 33.94 12.95
N ALA A 20 31.21 34.29 11.68
CA ALA A 20 31.24 33.32 10.60
C ALA A 20 32.72 33.19 10.21
N ALA A 21 33.37 32.09 10.61
CA ALA A 21 34.55 31.56 9.95
C ALA A 21 34.87 30.16 10.52
N ASP A 22 34.75 29.18 9.62
CA ASP A 22 35.39 27.85 9.64
C ASP A 22 35.23 26.93 10.86
N SER A 23 34.29 26.00 10.71
CA SER A 23 34.65 24.58 10.85
C SER A 23 33.89 23.78 9.80
N SER A 24 34.60 23.50 8.71
CA SER A 24 34.29 22.49 7.71
C SER A 24 34.31 21.11 8.37
N ASP A 25 33.20 20.74 9.02
CA ASP A 25 32.85 19.36 9.36
C ASP A 25 31.35 19.30 9.69
N ALA A 26 30.53 19.72 8.72
CA ALA A 26 29.11 19.37 8.75
C ALA A 26 29.02 17.86 8.51
N LYS A 27 29.08 17.06 9.59
CA LYS A 27 28.61 15.68 9.54
C LYS A 27 27.23 15.69 8.89
N PRO A 28 26.96 14.83 7.89
CA PRO A 28 25.63 14.71 7.34
C PRO A 28 24.67 14.53 8.51
N GLN A 29 23.72 15.44 8.65
CA GLN A 29 22.60 15.24 9.57
C GLN A 29 22.01 13.87 9.17
N PRO A 30 21.91 12.88 10.07
CA PRO A 30 21.31 11.61 9.69
C PRO A 30 19.93 11.95 9.15
N GLU A 31 19.70 11.67 7.87
CA GLU A 31 18.36 11.75 7.32
C GLU A 31 17.44 11.00 8.27
N PRO A 32 16.23 11.49 8.56
CA PRO A 32 15.29 10.76 9.39
C PRO A 32 15.20 9.36 8.80
N THR A 33 15.71 8.36 9.51
CA THR A 33 15.62 6.98 9.06
C THR A 33 14.14 6.72 8.98
N GLN A 34 13.59 6.70 7.76
CA GLN A 34 12.21 6.35 7.53
C GLN A 34 12.00 5.07 8.33
N PRO A 35 11.09 5.04 9.33
CA PRO A 35 10.86 3.84 10.09
C PRO A 35 10.55 2.78 9.05
N ARG A 36 11.38 1.73 8.96
CA ARG A 36 11.07 0.58 8.14
C ARG A 36 9.87 -0.07 8.83
N ILE A 37 8.68 0.37 8.45
CA ILE A 37 7.42 -0.25 8.84
C ILE A 37 7.46 -1.62 8.17
N SER A 38 7.94 -2.61 8.91
CA SER A 38 7.84 -4.00 8.50
C SER A 38 6.38 -4.40 8.63
N ILE A 39 5.78 -4.91 7.56
CA ILE A 39 4.40 -5.45 7.57
C ILE A 39 4.25 -6.52 8.67
N PHE A 40 5.33 -7.26 8.95
CA PHE A 40 5.37 -8.22 10.04
C PHE A 40 5.40 -7.56 11.43
N SER A 41 6.00 -6.37 11.57
CA SER A 41 5.94 -5.58 12.81
C SER A 41 4.51 -5.14 13.08
N THR A 42 3.81 -4.60 12.08
CA THR A 42 2.40 -4.21 12.23
C THR A 42 1.52 -5.39 12.61
N SER A 43 1.81 -6.61 12.09
CA SER A 43 1.07 -7.81 12.49
C SER A 43 1.30 -8.23 13.94
N THR A 44 2.53 -8.10 14.45
CA THR A 44 2.91 -8.47 15.83
C THR A 44 2.39 -7.43 16.83
N ASP A 45 2.55 -6.15 16.51
CA ASP A 45 2.02 -5.05 17.31
C ASP A 45 0.49 -5.09 17.36
N TRP A 46 -0.17 -5.40 16.24
CA TRP A 46 -1.62 -5.61 16.17
C TRP A 46 -2.07 -6.77 17.07
N GLN A 47 -1.40 -7.91 17.00
CA GLN A 47 -1.72 -9.05 17.86
C GLN A 47 -1.51 -8.71 19.34
N GLY A 48 -0.45 -7.97 19.67
CA GLY A 48 -0.20 -7.49 21.03
C GLY A 48 -1.30 -6.57 21.56
N LEU A 49 -1.83 -5.68 20.71
CA LEU A 49 -2.88 -4.72 21.07
C LEU A 49 -4.29 -5.33 21.11
N THR A 50 -4.59 -6.26 20.21
CA THR A 50 -5.97 -6.74 19.98
C THR A 50 -6.19 -8.19 20.40
N GLY A 51 -5.12 -8.97 20.59
CA GLY A 51 -5.19 -10.42 20.75
C GLY A 51 -5.55 -11.18 19.48
N MET A 52 -5.79 -10.49 18.35
CA MET A 52 -6.20 -11.12 17.09
C MET A 52 -4.99 -11.49 16.23
N GLN A 53 -5.04 -12.68 15.63
CA GLN A 53 -3.98 -13.19 14.76
C GLN A 53 -4.38 -13.12 13.29
N TYR A 54 -3.46 -12.63 12.47
CA TYR A 54 -3.56 -12.79 11.03
C TYR A 54 -3.34 -14.24 10.62
N SER A 55 -4.00 -14.62 9.55
CA SER A 55 -3.86 -15.93 8.94
C SER A 55 -3.75 -15.80 7.43
N GLU A 56 -2.97 -16.70 6.82
CA GLU A 56 -2.86 -16.75 5.36
C GLU A 56 -4.12 -17.37 4.74
N TYR A 57 -4.63 -16.71 3.71
CA TYR A 57 -5.70 -17.16 2.85
C TYR A 57 -5.22 -17.20 1.40
N ARG A 58 -5.64 -18.22 0.66
CA ARG A 58 -5.22 -18.47 -0.74
C ARG A 58 -6.40 -18.43 -1.69
N GLY A 59 -6.30 -17.65 -2.75
CA GLY A 59 -7.36 -17.49 -3.75
C GLY A 59 -7.28 -18.49 -4.89
N LYS A 60 -8.44 -19.05 -5.25
CA LYS A 60 -8.71 -19.80 -6.47
C LYS A 60 -9.73 -19.04 -7.29
N PHE A 61 -9.52 -19.01 -8.60
CA PHE A 61 -10.38 -18.27 -9.52
C PHE A 61 -11.18 -19.22 -10.41
N ILE A 62 -12.48 -18.94 -10.56
CA ILE A 62 -13.31 -19.53 -11.60
C ILE A 62 -13.40 -18.48 -12.72
N PRO A 63 -12.81 -18.75 -13.91
CA PRO A 63 -12.74 -17.75 -14.96
C PRO A 63 -14.10 -17.51 -15.63
N SER A 64 -14.36 -16.24 -16.00
CA SER A 64 -15.54 -15.84 -16.77
C SER A 64 -15.14 -15.34 -18.15
N SER A 65 -15.76 -15.89 -19.21
CA SER A 65 -15.48 -15.50 -20.60
C SER A 65 -15.84 -14.04 -20.90
N GLY A 66 -16.73 -13.42 -20.11
CA GLY A 66 -17.10 -12.01 -20.25
C GLY A 66 -16.03 -11.04 -19.76
N LEU A 67 -15.13 -11.48 -18.86
CA LEU A 67 -14.03 -10.67 -18.32
C LEU A 67 -12.66 -11.14 -18.83
N VAL A 68 -12.46 -12.44 -18.98
CA VAL A 68 -11.20 -13.04 -19.43
C VAL A 68 -11.17 -13.04 -20.95
N GLY A 69 -10.78 -11.89 -21.54
CA GLY A 69 -10.54 -11.75 -22.98
C GLY A 69 -9.23 -12.42 -23.39
N ARG A 70 -8.25 -11.64 -23.86
CA ARG A 70 -6.87 -12.11 -24.17
C ARG A 70 -6.02 -12.45 -22.94
N GLY A 71 -6.60 -12.27 -21.75
CA GLY A 71 -5.95 -12.27 -20.45
C GLY A 71 -6.53 -11.17 -19.56
N LEU A 72 -6.60 -11.44 -18.26
CA LEU A 72 -7.10 -10.54 -17.24
C LEU A 72 -6.01 -10.40 -16.18
N VAL A 73 -5.54 -9.19 -15.96
CA VAL A 73 -4.63 -8.87 -14.84
C VAL A 73 -5.49 -8.32 -13.71
N LEU A 74 -5.29 -8.86 -12.51
CA LEU A 74 -5.91 -8.44 -11.27
C LEU A 74 -4.83 -8.02 -10.29
N TYR A 75 -5.00 -6.86 -9.66
CA TYR A 75 -4.19 -6.40 -8.55
C TYR A 75 -5.10 -6.23 -7.34
N TYR A 76 -4.83 -6.97 -6.28
CA TYR A 76 -5.59 -6.86 -5.04
C TYR A 76 -5.45 -5.46 -4.45
N LEU A 77 -6.57 -4.87 -4.04
CA LEU A 77 -6.62 -3.61 -3.31
C LEU A 77 -6.71 -3.93 -1.81
N ASP A 78 -5.64 -3.64 -1.08
CA ASP A 78 -5.56 -3.83 0.36
C ASP A 78 -6.72 -3.12 1.08
N GLY A 79 -7.25 -3.76 2.11
CA GLY A 79 -8.36 -3.21 2.87
C GLY A 79 -8.62 -4.01 4.13
N PHE A 80 -8.82 -3.33 5.26
CA PHE A 80 -9.11 -3.98 6.54
C PHE A 80 -10.31 -4.93 6.40
N PRO A 81 -10.21 -6.19 6.87
CA PRO A 81 -9.21 -6.75 7.78
C PRO A 81 -8.05 -7.51 7.10
N CYS A 82 -7.82 -7.28 5.81
CA CYS A 82 -6.88 -8.02 4.98
C CYS A 82 -5.79 -7.12 4.37
N TYR A 83 -4.63 -7.71 4.12
CA TYR A 83 -3.62 -7.12 3.26
C TYR A 83 -2.95 -8.19 2.41
N GLY A 84 -2.46 -7.79 1.26
CA GLY A 84 -1.84 -8.67 0.29
C GLY A 84 -0.40 -9.03 0.66
N LEU A 85 -0.03 -10.28 0.40
CA LEU A 85 1.32 -10.78 0.67
C LEU A 85 2.21 -10.61 -0.57
N GLY A 86 2.97 -9.51 -0.64
CA GLY A 86 4.07 -9.31 -1.60
C GLY A 86 3.75 -9.73 -3.05
N GLU A 87 4.41 -10.78 -3.53
CA GLU A 87 4.22 -11.32 -4.90
C GLU A 87 2.84 -11.95 -5.14
N GLY A 88 2.08 -12.23 -4.09
CA GLY A 88 0.77 -12.89 -4.15
C GLY A 88 -0.43 -11.95 -4.33
N VAL A 89 -0.22 -10.74 -4.83
CA VAL A 89 -1.29 -9.73 -4.97
C VAL A 89 -1.59 -9.37 -6.42
N ARG A 90 -0.68 -9.74 -7.33
CA ARG A 90 -0.86 -9.62 -8.77
C ARG A 90 -1.13 -10.99 -9.36
N ILE A 91 -2.26 -11.13 -10.01
CA ILE A 91 -2.68 -12.37 -10.66
C ILE A 91 -2.96 -12.08 -12.12
N TRP A 92 -2.46 -12.93 -13.01
CA TRP A 92 -2.89 -12.96 -14.39
C TRP A 92 -3.68 -14.24 -14.65
N ILE A 93 -4.84 -14.09 -15.28
CA ILE A 93 -5.73 -15.18 -15.67
C ILE A 93 -5.87 -15.13 -17.19
N GLY A 94 -5.34 -16.15 -17.85
CA GLY A 94 -5.35 -16.31 -19.29
C GLY A 94 -6.45 -17.23 -19.81
N PRO A 95 -6.58 -17.32 -21.14
CA PRO A 95 -7.45 -18.31 -21.78
C PRO A 95 -7.11 -19.75 -21.33
N ASN A 96 -8.12 -20.63 -21.34
CA ASN A 96 -7.99 -22.04 -20.96
C ASN A 96 -7.45 -22.25 -19.53
N ASN A 97 -7.85 -21.38 -18.59
CA ASN A 97 -7.48 -21.46 -17.18
C ASN A 97 -5.97 -21.41 -16.89
N LYS A 98 -5.19 -20.88 -17.84
CA LYS A 98 -3.78 -20.55 -17.58
C LYS A 98 -3.73 -19.43 -16.55
N HIS A 99 -2.83 -19.50 -15.60
CA HIS A 99 -2.67 -18.50 -14.56
C HIS A 99 -1.20 -18.24 -14.28
N ASP A 100 -0.91 -17.03 -13.82
CA ASP A 100 0.38 -16.61 -13.31
C ASP A 100 0.17 -15.78 -12.04
N GLY A 101 0.99 -16.00 -11.03
CA GLY A 101 0.75 -15.54 -9.66
C GLY A 101 -0.31 -16.37 -8.92
N GLU A 102 -0.33 -16.21 -7.59
CA GLU A 102 -1.31 -16.83 -6.69
C GLU A 102 -1.82 -15.75 -5.73
N LEU A 103 -3.13 -15.59 -5.57
CA LEU A 103 -3.66 -14.65 -4.59
C LEU A 103 -3.35 -15.15 -3.17
N ARG A 104 -2.54 -14.41 -2.42
CA ARG A 104 -2.17 -14.71 -1.03
C ARG A 104 -2.42 -13.49 -0.16
N LEU A 105 -3.32 -13.65 0.79
CA LEU A 105 -3.74 -12.58 1.70
C LEU A 105 -3.43 -12.96 3.14
N ALA A 106 -3.03 -11.99 3.95
CA ALA A 106 -3.07 -12.12 5.40
C ALA A 106 -4.31 -11.40 5.92
N CYS A 107 -5.23 -12.14 6.54
CA CYS A 107 -6.48 -11.59 7.07
C CYS A 107 -6.75 -12.04 8.51
N LEU A 108 -7.47 -11.23 9.28
CA LEU A 108 -7.97 -11.64 10.60
C LEU A 108 -9.04 -12.74 10.49
N TYR A 109 -9.88 -12.65 9.47
CA TYR A 109 -10.91 -13.62 9.12
C TYR A 109 -11.09 -13.64 7.60
N ALA A 110 -11.78 -14.66 7.08
CA ALA A 110 -11.97 -14.79 5.63
C ALA A 110 -12.78 -13.59 5.11
N PRO A 111 -12.32 -12.91 4.06
CA PRO A 111 -13.11 -11.84 3.46
C PRO A 111 -14.34 -12.42 2.76
N GLU A 112 -15.46 -11.71 2.83
CA GLU A 112 -16.68 -12.00 2.06
C GLU A 112 -16.66 -11.32 0.68
N GLU A 113 -15.82 -10.28 0.54
CA GLU A 113 -15.65 -9.49 -0.68
C GLU A 113 -14.17 -9.13 -0.84
N ILE A 114 -13.69 -9.16 -2.07
CA ILE A 114 -12.37 -8.66 -2.45
C ILE A 114 -12.51 -7.65 -3.58
N LYS A 115 -11.72 -6.57 -3.49
CA LYS A 115 -11.62 -5.55 -4.52
C LYS A 115 -10.31 -5.70 -5.29
N PHE A 116 -10.40 -5.62 -6.61
CA PHE A 116 -9.24 -5.61 -7.49
C PHE A 116 -9.25 -4.34 -8.33
N THR A 117 -8.08 -3.77 -8.61
CA THR A 117 -7.92 -3.03 -9.86
C THR A 117 -7.57 -4.01 -10.97
N TRP A 118 -8.11 -3.80 -12.17
CA TRP A 118 -8.07 -4.81 -13.22
C TRP A 118 -7.81 -4.20 -14.60
N ARG A 119 -7.36 -5.03 -15.54
CA ARG A 119 -7.36 -4.72 -16.98
C ARG A 119 -7.23 -5.97 -17.85
N ASN A 120 -7.63 -5.86 -19.12
CA ASN A 120 -7.38 -6.91 -20.11
C ASN A 120 -6.02 -6.75 -20.81
N ALA A 121 -5.05 -7.57 -20.40
CA ALA A 121 -3.70 -7.55 -20.95
C ALA A 121 -3.08 -8.95 -21.04
N THR A 122 -2.03 -9.06 -21.85
CA THR A 122 -1.16 -10.23 -21.84
C THR A 122 -0.37 -10.28 -20.53
N ARG A 123 0.14 -11.47 -20.17
CA ARG A 123 0.87 -11.70 -18.91
C ARG A 123 2.03 -10.72 -18.68
N ASP A 124 2.73 -10.38 -19.75
CA ASP A 124 3.99 -9.63 -19.72
C ASP A 124 3.80 -8.13 -20.05
N ALA A 125 2.56 -7.62 -20.03
CA ALA A 125 2.25 -6.23 -20.31
C ALA A 125 2.66 -5.27 -19.18
N ASP A 126 3.01 -4.02 -19.54
CA ASP A 126 3.43 -2.94 -18.62
C ASP A 126 2.44 -2.75 -17.47
N GLN A 127 2.91 -2.67 -16.23
CA GLN A 127 2.09 -2.69 -15.01
C GLN A 127 1.48 -1.33 -14.64
N ALA A 128 1.88 -0.24 -15.30
CA ALA A 128 1.44 1.12 -14.97
C ALA A 128 -0.02 1.42 -15.36
N GLU A 129 -0.70 0.54 -16.09
CA GLU A 129 -2.06 0.76 -16.56
C GLU A 129 -3.09 -0.07 -15.79
N SER A 130 -4.28 0.51 -15.59
CA SER A 130 -5.48 -0.21 -15.15
C SER A 130 -6.73 0.30 -15.88
N THR A 131 -7.80 -0.49 -15.88
CA THR A 131 -9.08 -0.17 -16.51
C THR A 131 -10.10 0.34 -15.49
N GLY A 132 -10.06 -0.16 -14.26
CA GLY A 132 -11.00 0.23 -13.22
C GLY A 132 -10.98 -0.75 -12.05
N MET A 133 -12.08 -0.79 -11.29
CA MET A 133 -12.24 -1.68 -10.14
C MET A 133 -13.19 -2.84 -10.43
N LEU A 134 -12.86 -4.03 -9.92
CA LEU A 134 -13.78 -5.14 -9.77
C LEU A 134 -14.02 -5.36 -8.28
N ILE A 135 -15.27 -5.61 -7.94
CA ILE A 135 -15.73 -5.98 -6.62
C ILE A 135 -16.25 -7.40 -6.73
N CYS A 136 -15.56 -8.34 -6.08
CA CYS A 136 -15.78 -9.75 -6.25
C CYS A 136 -16.25 -10.39 -4.94
N PRO A 137 -17.43 -11.04 -4.91
CA PRO A 137 -17.82 -11.83 -3.76
C PRO A 137 -16.90 -13.04 -3.60
N VAL A 138 -16.71 -13.46 -2.35
CA VAL A 138 -15.78 -14.53 -1.98
C VAL A 138 -16.51 -15.63 -1.23
N LYS A 139 -16.37 -16.86 -1.72
CA LYS A 139 -16.80 -18.07 -0.99
C LYS A 139 -15.58 -18.66 -0.31
N SER A 140 -15.60 -18.79 1.02
CA SER A 140 -14.46 -19.34 1.76
C SER A 140 -14.73 -20.76 2.24
N SER A 141 -13.68 -21.59 2.23
CA SER A 141 -13.65 -22.91 2.84
C SER A 141 -12.34 -23.07 3.60
N GLY A 142 -12.38 -22.84 4.91
CA GLY A 142 -11.17 -22.80 5.74
C GLY A 142 -10.24 -21.65 5.33
N ARG A 143 -9.06 -21.98 4.78
CA ARG A 143 -8.04 -21.00 4.31
C ARG A 143 -8.05 -20.80 2.79
N GLU A 144 -8.97 -21.46 2.09
CA GLU A 144 -9.13 -21.28 0.66
C GLU A 144 -10.27 -20.29 0.38
N LEU A 145 -10.01 -19.36 -0.53
CA LEU A 145 -10.96 -18.37 -1.05
C LEU A 145 -11.28 -18.74 -2.49
N THR A 146 -12.56 -18.87 -2.82
CA THR A 146 -13.03 -19.08 -4.18
C THR A 146 -13.64 -17.79 -4.69
N ILE A 147 -13.09 -17.26 -5.77
CA ILE A 147 -13.54 -16.06 -6.46
C ILE A 147 -14.09 -16.48 -7.82
N ASP A 148 -15.41 -16.37 -8.00
CA ASP A 148 -16.03 -16.54 -9.31
C ASP A 148 -16.04 -15.21 -10.04
N LEU A 149 -15.29 -15.12 -11.16
CA LEU A 149 -15.22 -13.90 -11.94
C LEU A 149 -16.56 -13.56 -12.62
N GLY A 150 -17.47 -14.52 -12.77
CA GLY A 150 -18.81 -14.28 -13.28
C GLY A 150 -19.68 -13.50 -12.30
N ASP A 151 -19.39 -13.60 -11.01
CA ASP A 151 -20.11 -12.94 -9.93
C ASP A 151 -19.50 -11.56 -9.56
N CYS A 152 -18.39 -11.17 -10.19
CA CYS A 152 -17.75 -9.88 -9.93
C CYS A 152 -18.50 -8.73 -10.61
N GLU A 153 -18.68 -7.64 -9.87
CA GLU A 153 -19.28 -6.41 -10.35
C GLU A 153 -18.21 -5.36 -10.65
N LYS A 154 -18.47 -4.49 -11.63
CA LYS A 154 -17.61 -3.33 -11.88
C LYS A 154 -17.90 -2.29 -10.80
N GLY A 155 -16.88 -1.94 -10.03
CA GLY A 155 -16.95 -0.88 -9.03
C GLY A 155 -17.03 0.51 -9.67
N PRO A 156 -17.19 1.57 -8.86
CA PRO A 156 -17.17 2.94 -9.35
C PRO A 156 -15.86 3.26 -10.07
N ASP A 157 -15.96 4.03 -11.17
CA ASP A 157 -14.79 4.49 -11.92
C ASP A 157 -13.91 5.36 -11.03
N TRP A 158 -12.61 5.02 -10.98
CA TRP A 158 -11.64 5.75 -10.17
C TRP A 158 -10.83 6.68 -11.09
N SER A 159 -11.37 7.87 -11.34
CA SER A 159 -10.81 8.85 -12.30
C SER A 159 -9.40 9.36 -11.97
N GLU A 160 -8.92 9.10 -10.77
CA GLU A 160 -7.63 9.57 -10.24
C GLU A 160 -6.46 8.61 -10.50
N TYR A 161 -6.71 7.36 -10.91
CA TYR A 161 -5.64 6.44 -11.29
C TYR A 161 -5.23 6.67 -12.75
N LYS A 162 -4.11 7.36 -12.95
CA LYS A 162 -3.40 7.50 -14.24
C LYS A 162 -1.95 7.09 -14.08
#